data_AF-A0A1V9FQJ8-F1
#
_entry.id   AF-A0A1V9FQJ8-F1
#
_cell.length_a   1.000
_cell.length_b   1.000
_cell.length_c   1.000
_cell.angle_alpha   90.00
_cell.angle_beta   90.00
_cell.angle_gamma   90.00
#
_symmetry.space_group_name_H-M   'P 1'
#
loop_
_entity.id
_entity.type
_entity.pdbx_description
1 polymer ?
#
loop_
_entity_poly.entity_id
_entity_poly.type
_entity_poly.pdbx_seq_one_letter_code
_entity_poly.pdbx_strand_id
1 'polypeptide(L)'
;MKTNEPIVGSNASPISVRKFSVKEVLVALIFFLVLFIFLPLEYDNIKAKAIIYPVMWISMGYIVFKAFPGKSLTKSSLLIILGVICLSYTFSHVIGFCGWIKHGTLYKNKRDKSIRIICRTYECFGTAEGCQLFEERRITEHIKWVTSFDEKPIDTTKWQSVPFMSSE
;
A
#
# COMPACT_ATOMS: atom_id res chain seq x y z
N MET A 1 -5.32 -27.28 58.27
CA MET A 1 -6.08 -26.07 57.89
C MET A 1 -5.29 -25.32 56.83
N LYS A 2 -5.76 -25.29 55.57
CA LYS A 2 -5.15 -24.49 54.50
C LYS A 2 -5.90 -23.16 54.43
N THR A 3 -5.18 -22.07 54.62
CA THR A 3 -5.65 -20.69 54.43
C THR A 3 -5.73 -20.41 52.94
N ASN A 4 -6.94 -20.15 52.45
CA ASN A 4 -7.17 -19.64 51.09
C ASN A 4 -6.89 -18.14 51.11
N GLU A 5 -5.91 -17.69 50.33
CA GLU A 5 -5.69 -16.27 50.06
C GLU A 5 -6.77 -15.74 49.09
N PRO A 6 -7.26 -14.51 49.29
CA PRO A 6 -8.24 -13.91 48.40
C PRO A 6 -7.57 -13.52 47.08
N ILE A 7 -8.16 -14.02 45.99
CA ILE A 7 -7.83 -13.64 44.61
C ILE A 7 -8.05 -12.13 44.48
N VAL A 8 -6.96 -11.38 44.32
CA VAL A 8 -6.98 -9.94 44.06
C VAL A 8 -7.73 -9.69 42.75
N GLY A 9 -8.94 -9.18 42.87
CA GLY A 9 -9.77 -8.75 41.74
C GLY A 9 -9.06 -7.61 40.99
N SER A 10 -8.60 -7.92 39.78
CA SER A 10 -8.12 -6.94 38.81
C SER A 10 -9.26 -5.98 38.46
N ASN A 11 -9.31 -4.82 39.12
CA ASN A 11 -10.17 -3.69 38.75
C ASN A 11 -9.67 -3.08 37.44
N ALA A 12 -10.00 -3.70 36.31
CA ALA A 12 -9.79 -3.11 34.99
C ALA A 12 -10.67 -1.87 34.88
N SER A 13 -10.05 -0.69 34.85
CA SER A 13 -10.74 0.58 34.65
C SER A 13 -11.48 0.54 33.30
N PRO A 14 -12.73 1.05 33.21
CA PRO A 14 -13.48 1.02 31.97
C PRO A 14 -12.73 1.79 30.87
N ILE A 15 -12.53 1.14 29.72
CA ILE A 15 -11.88 1.73 28.55
C ILE A 15 -12.77 2.86 28.04
N SER A 16 -12.36 4.11 28.28
CA SER A 16 -13.04 5.29 27.71
C SER A 16 -12.64 5.45 26.25
N VAL A 17 -13.64 5.38 25.36
CA VAL A 17 -13.46 5.58 23.91
C VAL A 17 -14.05 6.93 23.52
N ARG A 18 -13.26 7.77 22.85
CA ARG A 18 -13.74 9.03 22.28
C ARG A 18 -14.70 8.72 21.15
N LYS A 19 -15.90 9.31 21.19
CA LYS A 19 -16.83 9.30 20.06
C LYS A 19 -16.35 10.32 19.02
N PHE A 20 -16.19 9.87 17.77
CA PHE A 20 -15.89 10.74 16.65
C PHE A 20 -17.18 11.37 16.12
N SER A 21 -17.10 12.61 15.66
CA SER A 21 -18.21 13.25 14.95
C SER A 21 -18.37 12.63 13.55
N VAL A 22 -19.61 12.56 13.04
CA VAL A 22 -19.89 12.13 11.67
C VAL A 22 -19.09 12.93 10.64
N LYS A 23 -18.88 14.24 10.89
CA LYS A 23 -18.06 15.10 10.04
C LYS A 23 -16.60 14.67 9.99
N GLU A 24 -16.01 14.31 11.14
CA GLU A 24 -14.61 13.84 11.21
C GLU A 24 -14.43 12.54 10.43
N VAL A 25 -15.38 11.61 10.57
CA VAL A 25 -15.37 10.33 9.85
C VAL A 25 -15.50 10.56 8.34
N LEU A 26 -16.41 11.43 7.91
CA LEU A 26 -16.64 11.71 6.50
C LEU A 26 -15.41 12.38 5.85
N VAL A 27 -14.79 13.34 6.53
CA VAL A 27 -13.54 13.96 6.05
C VAL A 27 -12.41 12.94 5.95
N ALA A 28 -12.25 12.05 6.94
CA ALA A 28 -11.26 10.99 6.89
C ALA A 28 -11.52 10.04 5.71
N LEU A 29 -12.77 9.64 5.47
CA LEU A 29 -13.15 8.78 4.35
C LEU A 29 -12.82 9.41 3.00
N ILE A 30 -13.17 10.70 2.80
CA ILE A 30 -12.84 11.42 1.56
C ILE A 30 -11.32 11.50 1.40
N PHE A 31 -10.59 11.82 2.46
CA PHE A 31 -9.13 11.88 2.43
C PHE A 31 -8.51 10.54 2.02
N PHE A 32 -8.93 9.43 2.64
CA PHE A 32 -8.45 8.10 2.26
C PHE A 32 -8.84 7.74 0.83
N LEU A 33 -10.06 8.06 0.39
CA LEU A 33 -10.52 7.81 -0.97
C LEU A 33 -9.64 8.55 -2.00
N VAL A 34 -9.34 9.82 -1.75
CA VAL A 34 -8.43 10.61 -2.59
C VAL A 34 -7.04 9.95 -2.66
N LEU A 35 -6.48 9.53 -1.52
CA LEU A 35 -5.21 8.82 -1.50
C LEU A 35 -5.24 7.50 -2.30
N PHE A 36 -6.32 6.73 -2.19
CA PHE A 36 -6.49 5.48 -2.92
C PHE A 36 -6.51 5.69 -4.43
N ILE A 37 -7.13 6.76 -4.92
CA ILE A 37 -7.16 7.10 -6.36
C ILE A 37 -5.73 7.28 -6.91
N PHE A 38 -4.81 7.85 -6.13
CA PHE A 38 -3.43 8.11 -6.58
C PHE A 38 -2.47 6.93 -6.42
N LEU A 39 -2.89 5.80 -5.85
CA LEU A 39 -2.02 4.62 -5.68
C LEU A 39 -1.40 4.08 -6.99
N PRO A 40 -2.11 4.06 -8.13
CA PRO A 40 -1.54 3.59 -9.41
C PRO A 40 -0.51 4.55 -10.03
N LEU A 41 -0.32 5.75 -9.46
CA LEU A 41 0.58 6.76 -10.01
C LEU A 41 2.04 6.40 -9.73
N GLU A 42 2.91 6.66 -10.70
CA GLU A 42 4.37 6.53 -10.58
C GLU A 42 5.07 7.77 -11.17
N TYR A 43 6.10 8.26 -10.49
CA TYR A 43 6.95 9.39 -10.92
C TYR A 43 8.40 8.90 -11.04
N ASP A 44 9.02 8.95 -12.22
CA ASP A 44 10.42 8.49 -12.44
C ASP A 44 10.72 7.10 -11.84
N ASN A 45 9.76 6.18 -11.95
CA ASN A 45 9.77 4.82 -11.38
C ASN A 45 9.58 4.73 -9.86
N ILE A 46 9.46 5.86 -9.16
CA ILE A 46 9.02 5.91 -7.77
C ILE A 46 7.50 5.75 -7.73
N LYS A 47 7.03 4.72 -7.04
CA LYS A 47 5.60 4.41 -6.94
C LYS A 47 4.95 5.27 -5.87
N ALA A 48 3.81 5.90 -6.17
CA ALA A 48 3.08 6.72 -5.21
C ALA A 48 2.70 5.93 -3.95
N LYS A 49 2.42 4.62 -4.07
CA LYS A 49 2.18 3.72 -2.92
C LYS A 49 3.30 3.73 -1.87
N ALA A 50 4.55 3.97 -2.28
CA ALA A 50 5.69 4.05 -1.36
C ALA A 50 5.61 5.25 -0.42
N ILE A 51 4.88 6.31 -0.82
CA ILE A 51 4.65 7.52 -0.02
C ILE A 51 3.26 7.46 0.64
N ILE A 52 2.24 7.07 -0.12
CA ILE A 52 0.85 7.06 0.32
C ILE A 52 0.64 6.08 1.49
N TYR A 53 1.20 4.87 1.44
CA TYR A 53 1.00 3.92 2.54
C TYR A 53 1.58 4.40 3.87
N PRO A 54 2.83 4.89 3.96
CA PRO A 54 3.32 5.52 5.20
C PRO A 54 2.39 6.62 5.72
N VAL A 55 1.90 7.50 4.84
CA VAL A 55 0.95 8.56 5.24
C VAL A 55 -0.35 7.99 5.80
N MET A 56 -0.90 6.95 5.15
CA MET A 56 -2.11 6.26 5.63
C MET A 56 -1.89 5.61 6.99
N TRP A 57 -0.75 4.95 7.18
CA TRP A 57 -0.41 4.31 8.45
C TRP A 57 -0.22 5.30 9.60
N ILE A 58 0.51 6.40 9.37
CA ILE A 58 0.68 7.47 10.37
C ILE A 58 -0.68 8.08 10.73
N SER A 59 -1.53 8.32 9.73
CA SER A 59 -2.89 8.83 9.95
C SER A 59 -3.73 7.86 10.80
N MET A 60 -3.64 6.56 10.53
CA MET A 60 -4.31 5.53 11.34
C MET A 60 -3.80 5.52 12.78
N GLY A 61 -2.49 5.62 12.98
CA GLY A 61 -1.88 5.72 14.32
C GLY A 61 -2.36 6.95 15.09
N TYR A 62 -2.50 8.08 14.42
CA TYR A 62 -3.06 9.30 15.01
C TYR A 62 -4.54 9.12 15.40
N ILE A 63 -5.36 8.50 14.54
CA ILE A 63 -6.77 8.20 14.84
C ILE A 63 -6.87 7.30 16.08
N VAL A 64 -6.07 6.23 16.16
CA VAL A 64 -6.02 5.34 17.33
C VAL A 64 -5.60 6.12 18.57
N PHE A 65 -4.57 6.97 18.48
CA PHE A 65 -4.11 7.79 19.59
C PHE A 65 -5.22 8.72 20.13
N LYS A 66 -6.03 9.30 19.25
CA LYS A 66 -7.17 10.18 19.58
C LYS A 66 -8.40 9.40 20.06
N ALA A 67 -8.63 8.18 19.58
CA ALA A 67 -9.76 7.34 19.94
C ALA A 67 -9.70 6.89 21.40
N PHE A 68 -8.50 6.68 21.94
CA PHE A 68 -8.28 6.25 23.32
C PHE A 68 -7.62 7.37 24.15
N PRO A 69 -8.41 8.30 24.73
CA PRO A 69 -7.91 9.30 25.65
C PRO A 69 -7.54 8.65 27.00
N GLY A 70 -6.24 8.47 27.26
CA GLY A 70 -5.72 7.92 28.52
C GLY A 70 -4.40 7.16 28.35
N LYS A 71 -3.68 6.93 29.45
CA LYS A 71 -2.54 5.99 29.52
C LYS A 71 -3.08 4.57 29.70
N SER A 72 -3.64 3.99 28.65
CA SER A 72 -4.06 2.59 28.64
C SER A 72 -2.94 1.72 28.07
N LEU A 73 -2.67 0.57 28.71
CA LEU A 73 -1.76 -0.46 28.17
C LEU A 73 -2.16 -0.83 26.73
N THR A 74 -3.46 -0.90 26.44
CA THR A 74 -4.00 -1.21 25.11
C THR A 74 -3.59 -0.19 24.06
N LYS A 75 -3.54 1.11 24.41
CA LYS A 75 -3.11 2.18 23.51
C LYS A 75 -1.63 2.04 23.17
N SER A 76 -0.79 1.81 24.18
CA SER A 76 0.64 1.60 23.99
C SER A 76 0.91 0.35 23.14
N SER A 77 0.24 -0.76 23.42
CA SER A 77 0.35 -1.98 22.63
C SER A 77 -0.09 -1.78 21.18
N LEU A 78 -1.22 -1.11 20.92
CA LEU A 78 -1.69 -0.82 19.56
C LEU A 78 -0.71 0.07 18.78
N LEU A 79 -0.16 1.10 19.42
CA LEU A 79 0.81 1.99 18.78
C LEU A 79 2.14 1.27 18.50
N ILE A 80 2.59 0.39 19.40
CA ILE A 80 3.78 -0.44 19.16
C ILE A 80 3.55 -1.39 18.00
N ILE A 81 2.42 -2.11 17.96
CA ILE A 81 2.08 -3.03 16.87
C ILE A 81 2.04 -2.26 15.54
N LEU A 82 1.36 -1.12 15.51
CA LEU A 82 1.27 -0.29 14.31
C LEU A 82 2.65 0.22 13.88
N GLY A 83 3.49 0.66 14.83
CA GLY A 83 4.87 1.09 14.56
C GLY A 83 5.74 -0.02 13.99
N VAL A 84 5.65 -1.24 14.54
CA VAL A 84 6.37 -2.42 14.03
C VAL A 84 5.93 -2.76 12.61
N ILE A 85 4.63 -2.73 12.32
CA ILE A 85 4.09 -2.96 10.96
C ILE A 85 4.58 -1.87 9.99
N CYS A 86 4.58 -0.60 10.40
CA CYS A 86 5.07 0.49 9.56
C CYS A 86 6.56 0.34 9.25
N LEU A 87 7.36 0.02 10.27
CA LEU A 87 8.79 -0.17 10.14
C LEU A 87 9.11 -1.38 9.29
N SER A 88 8.42 -2.51 9.48
CA SER A 88 8.65 -3.72 8.66
C SER A 88 8.28 -3.49 7.19
N TYR A 89 7.16 -2.82 6.93
CA TYR A 89 6.74 -2.46 5.57
C TYR A 89 7.75 -1.52 4.90
N THR A 90 8.15 -0.46 5.60
CA THR A 90 9.11 0.53 5.10
C THR A 90 10.48 -0.10 4.89
N PHE A 91 10.97 -0.90 5.83
CA PHE A 91 12.25 -1.60 5.75
C PHE A 91 12.32 -2.53 4.53
N SER A 92 11.25 -3.29 4.27
CA SER A 92 11.16 -4.22 3.14
C SER A 92 11.22 -3.51 1.78
N HIS A 93 10.66 -2.30 1.69
CA HIS A 93 10.62 -1.53 0.45
C HIS A 93 11.79 -0.56 0.26
N VAL A 94 12.33 0.02 1.33
CA VAL A 94 13.39 1.05 1.26
C VAL A 94 14.78 0.45 1.13
N ILE A 95 15.04 -0.70 1.76
CA ILE A 95 16.38 -1.33 1.71
C ILE A 95 16.58 -2.13 0.41
N GLY A 96 15.62 -2.07 -0.52
CA GLY A 96 15.72 -2.74 -1.81
C GLY A 96 15.57 -4.26 -1.74
N PHE A 97 15.11 -4.79 -0.59
CA PHE A 97 14.86 -6.22 -0.47
C PHE A 97 13.70 -6.68 -1.32
N CYS A 98 12.66 -5.84 -1.48
CA CYS A 98 11.47 -6.15 -2.25
C CYS A 98 11.06 -5.01 -3.18
N GLY A 99 11.02 -5.27 -4.48
CA GLY A 99 10.78 -4.26 -5.50
C GLY A 99 10.07 -4.82 -6.73
N TRP A 100 9.40 -3.93 -7.45
CA TRP A 100 8.92 -4.25 -8.79
C TRP A 100 9.97 -3.82 -9.80
N ILE A 101 10.47 -4.77 -10.57
CA ILE A 101 11.41 -4.52 -11.65
C ILE A 101 10.66 -4.55 -12.97
N LYS A 102 10.91 -3.55 -13.81
CA LYS A 102 10.35 -3.46 -15.16
C LYS A 102 11.31 -4.16 -16.10
N HIS A 103 10.87 -5.25 -16.71
CA HIS A 103 11.72 -5.97 -17.67
C HIS A 103 11.56 -5.48 -19.11
N GLY A 104 10.41 -4.89 -19.46
CA GLY A 104 10.22 -4.37 -20.81
C GLY A 104 8.76 -4.13 -21.18
N THR A 105 8.57 -3.65 -22.41
CA THR A 105 7.24 -3.51 -23.02
C THR A 105 6.96 -4.74 -23.88
N LEU A 106 5.82 -5.38 -23.70
CA LEU A 106 5.40 -6.54 -24.49
C LEU A 106 4.42 -6.16 -25.59
N TYR A 107 3.51 -5.21 -25.30
CA TYR A 107 2.52 -4.76 -26.26
C TYR A 107 2.39 -3.25 -26.25
N LYS A 108 2.08 -2.68 -27.41
CA LYS A 108 1.68 -1.28 -27.56
C LYS A 108 0.25 -1.23 -28.08
N ASN A 109 -0.54 -0.28 -27.58
CA ASN A 109 -1.87 -0.08 -28.11
C ASN A 109 -1.78 0.50 -29.53
N LYS A 110 -2.57 -0.04 -30.46
CA LYS A 110 -2.56 0.36 -31.87
C LYS A 110 -3.09 1.78 -32.10
N ARG A 111 -4.02 2.23 -31.26
CA ARG A 111 -4.66 3.56 -31.36
C ARG A 111 -3.94 4.60 -30.53
N ASP A 112 -3.52 4.25 -29.32
CA ASP A 112 -2.91 5.19 -28.37
C ASP A 112 -1.51 4.75 -27.93
N LYS A 113 -0.47 5.39 -28.48
CA LYS A 113 0.94 5.06 -28.20
C LYS A 113 1.37 5.37 -26.75
N SER A 114 0.57 6.13 -25.99
CA SER A 114 0.80 6.40 -24.58
C SER A 114 0.46 5.20 -23.68
N ILE A 115 -0.33 4.25 -24.19
CA ILE A 115 -0.79 3.05 -23.48
C ILE A 115 0.01 1.83 -23.94
N ARG A 116 0.56 1.11 -22.96
CA ARG A 116 1.43 -0.05 -23.21
C ARG A 116 1.16 -1.14 -22.19
N ILE A 117 1.31 -2.40 -22.59
CA ILE A 117 1.38 -3.51 -21.65
C ILE A 117 2.85 -3.80 -21.39
N ILE A 118 3.23 -3.73 -20.13
CA ILE A 118 4.60 -3.97 -19.67
C ILE A 118 4.66 -5.23 -18.82
N CYS A 119 5.81 -5.89 -18.87
CA CYS A 119 6.15 -6.98 -17.96
C CYS A 119 6.83 -6.41 -16.74
N ARG A 120 6.32 -6.75 -15.56
CA ARG A 120 7.00 -6.48 -14.29
C ARG A 120 7.06 -7.72 -13.44
N THR A 121 8.17 -7.88 -12.75
CA THR A 121 8.34 -8.94 -11.77
C THR A 121 8.48 -8.31 -10.41
N TYR A 122 7.85 -8.93 -9.42
CA TYR A 122 8.11 -8.61 -8.04
C TYR A 122 9.26 -9.49 -7.57
N GLU A 123 10.37 -8.86 -7.21
CA GLU A 123 11.55 -9.54 -6.69
C GLU A 123 11.68 -9.22 -5.21
N CYS A 124 11.79 -10.26 -4.40
CA CYS A 124 12.06 -10.19 -2.97
C CYS A 124 13.24 -11.09 -2.61
N PHE A 125 14.30 -10.56 -1.98
CA PHE A 125 15.47 -11.36 -1.55
C PHE A 125 16.09 -12.22 -2.67
N GLY A 126 16.09 -11.73 -3.92
CA GLY A 126 16.58 -12.48 -5.08
C GLY A 126 15.65 -13.59 -5.56
N THR A 127 14.47 -13.76 -4.95
CA THR A 127 13.39 -14.58 -5.50
C THR A 127 12.48 -13.72 -6.36
N ALA A 128 12.36 -14.10 -7.62
CA ALA A 128 11.54 -13.42 -8.61
C ALA A 128 10.23 -14.20 -8.81
N GLU A 129 9.10 -13.50 -8.70
CA GLU A 129 7.83 -14.06 -9.15
C GLU A 129 7.78 -14.19 -10.69
N GLY A 130 6.75 -14.85 -11.22
CA GLY A 130 6.52 -14.83 -12.66
C GLY A 130 6.25 -13.40 -13.16
N CYS A 131 6.58 -13.14 -14.44
CA CYS A 131 6.25 -11.88 -15.09
C CYS A 131 4.73 -11.61 -15.00
N GLN A 132 4.37 -10.52 -14.33
CA GLN A 132 3.01 -10.02 -14.26
C GLN A 132 2.82 -8.88 -15.25
N LEU A 133 1.65 -8.86 -15.90
CA LEU A 133 1.31 -7.86 -16.91
C LEU A 133 0.67 -6.65 -16.24
N PHE A 134 1.12 -5.46 -16.65
CA PHE A 134 0.57 -4.20 -16.21
C PHE A 134 0.25 -3.31 -17.42
N GLU A 135 -0.85 -2.59 -17.36
CA GLU A 135 -1.15 -1.50 -18.29
C GLU A 135 -0.48 -0.23 -17.77
N GLU A 136 0.48 0.32 -18.52
CA GLU A 136 1.15 1.60 -18.30
C GLU A 136 0.55 2.64 -19.24
N ARG A 137 -0.14 3.64 -18.69
CA ARG A 137 -0.55 4.85 -19.41
C ARG A 137 0.38 6.00 -19.02
N ARG A 138 1.10 6.54 -20.00
CA ARG A 138 1.95 7.73 -19.79
C ARG A 138 1.11 8.99 -19.82
N ILE A 139 1.10 9.75 -18.73
CA ILE A 139 0.48 11.07 -18.66
C ILE A 139 1.49 12.12 -19.11
N THR A 140 2.72 12.01 -18.60
CA THR A 140 3.89 12.78 -19.04
C THR A 140 5.08 11.85 -19.22
N GLU A 141 6.27 12.40 -19.54
CA GLU A 141 7.51 11.62 -19.59
C GLU A 141 7.85 10.97 -18.23
N HIS A 142 7.60 11.71 -17.15
CA HIS A 142 7.92 11.32 -15.78
C HIS A 142 6.75 10.65 -15.06
N ILE A 143 5.51 11.05 -15.38
CA ILE A 143 4.29 10.60 -14.67
C ILE A 143 3.58 9.51 -15.46
N LYS A 144 3.41 8.36 -14.81
CA LYS A 144 2.78 7.16 -15.37
C LYS A 144 1.64 6.72 -14.46
N TRP A 145 0.58 6.21 -15.06
CA TRP A 145 -0.51 5.52 -14.38
C TRP A 145 -0.39 4.03 -14.68
N VAL A 146 -0.23 3.19 -13.66
CA VAL A 146 0.07 1.77 -13.84
C VAL A 146 -0.91 0.89 -13.07
N THR A 147 -1.64 0.06 -13.78
CA THR A 147 -2.64 -0.87 -13.22
C THR A 147 -2.34 -2.31 -13.63
N SER A 148 -2.82 -3.29 -12.85
CA SER A 148 -2.73 -4.70 -13.26
C SER A 148 -3.48 -4.91 -14.57
N PHE A 149 -2.96 -5.81 -15.41
CA PHE A 149 -3.59 -6.18 -16.67
C PHE A 149 -3.98 -7.66 -16.60
N ASP A 150 -5.27 -7.91 -16.41
CA ASP A 150 -5.82 -9.25 -16.15
C ASP A 150 -6.48 -9.88 -17.39
N GLU A 151 -6.60 -9.15 -18.51
CA GLU A 151 -7.24 -9.67 -19.73
C GLU A 151 -6.41 -10.80 -20.36
N LYS A 152 -6.99 -12.00 -20.40
CA LYS A 152 -6.47 -13.17 -21.13
C LYS A 152 -7.64 -13.84 -21.86
N PRO A 153 -7.57 -14.08 -23.19
CA PRO A 153 -6.44 -13.81 -24.11
C PRO A 153 -6.30 -12.32 -24.49
N ILE A 154 -5.11 -11.93 -24.94
CA ILE A 154 -4.83 -10.55 -25.35
C ILE A 154 -5.51 -10.25 -26.68
N ASP A 155 -6.32 -9.19 -26.72
CA ASP A 155 -6.98 -8.73 -27.94
C ASP A 155 -5.97 -8.15 -28.95
N THR A 156 -5.67 -8.92 -29.98
CA THR A 156 -4.75 -8.53 -31.06
C THR A 156 -5.32 -7.44 -31.96
N THR A 157 -6.61 -7.11 -31.88
CA THR A 157 -7.19 -5.96 -32.58
C THR A 157 -6.85 -4.64 -31.90
N LYS A 158 -6.65 -4.65 -30.57
CA LYS A 158 -6.26 -3.50 -29.75
C LYS A 158 -4.74 -3.40 -29.57
N TRP A 159 -4.07 -4.54 -29.44
CA TRP A 159 -2.66 -4.62 -29.05
C TRP A 159 -1.78 -5.12 -30.19
N GLN A 160 -0.62 -4.50 -30.34
CA GLN A 160 0.44 -4.94 -31.23
C GLN A 160 1.61 -5.44 -30.39
N SER A 161 2.06 -6.67 -30.62
CA SER A 161 3.27 -7.19 -30.00
C SER A 161 4.48 -6.38 -30.46
N VAL A 162 5.40 -6.13 -29.54
CA VAL A 162 6.68 -5.50 -29.84
C VAL A 162 7.81 -6.46 -29.48
N PRO A 163 8.94 -6.43 -30.23
CA PRO A 163 10.14 -7.14 -29.80
C PRO A 163 10.45 -6.77 -28.36
N PHE A 164 10.72 -7.77 -27.53
CA PHE A 164 11.06 -7.54 -26.14
C PHE A 164 12.39 -6.79 -26.08
N MET A 165 12.29 -5.46 -25.95
CA MET A 165 13.43 -4.61 -25.66
C MET A 165 13.50 -4.49 -24.14
N SER A 166 14.55 -5.07 -23.55
CA SER A 166 14.92 -4.78 -22.18
C SER A 166 15.11 -3.28 -22.07
N SER A 167 14.41 -2.64 -21.13
CA SER A 167 14.77 -1.26 -20.77
C SER A 167 16.13 -1.32 -20.10
N GLU A 168 17.15 -0.74 -20.77
CA GLU A 168 18.42 -0.36 -20.15
C GLU A 168 18.21 0.49 -18.90
#